data_AF-V6AQR6-F1
#
_entry.id   AF-V6AQR6-F1
#
_cell.length_a   1.000
_cell.length_b   1.000
_cell.length_c   1.000
_cell.angle_alpha   90.00
_cell.angle_beta   90.00
_cell.angle_gamma   90.00
#
_symmetry.space_group_name_H-M   'P 1'
#
loop_
_entity.id
_entity.type
_entity.pdbx_description
1 polymer ?
#
loop_
_entity_poly.entity_id
_entity_poly.type
_entity_poly.pdbx_seq_one_letter_code
_entity_poly.pdbx_strand_id
1 'polypeptide(L)'
;MEESSSALEIAGKVTGSGHVTGGKLNVTAVPVKLASGGSSVNLNSGTLAIKYYSNTVQYDNIYAGILTNGIYTNLTSAMTAAKAAGWISQNPVTENNPNATKAIIYFGVNRNNNAILDQGEHATIAIAYANNERPQALDTIKAEVIVPTGSPLTIERLIPNITTSVVDLG
;
A
#
# COMPACT_ATOMS: atom_id res chain seq x y z
N MET A 1 4.66 -19.28 19.78
CA MET A 1 5.75 -19.13 18.78
C MET A 1 5.28 -18.36 17.55
N GLU A 2 4.02 -18.51 17.14
CA GLU A 2 3.43 -17.86 15.95
C GLU A 2 3.41 -16.31 15.97
N GLU A 3 3.30 -15.69 17.15
CA GLU A 3 3.30 -14.22 17.28
C GLU A 3 4.70 -13.56 17.13
N SER A 4 5.78 -14.34 17.24
CA SER A 4 7.17 -13.83 17.19
C SER A 4 7.74 -13.77 15.76
N SER A 5 7.16 -14.54 14.82
CA SER A 5 7.54 -14.45 13.41
C SER A 5 6.82 -13.30 12.71
N SER A 6 7.53 -12.58 11.83
CA SER A 6 6.90 -11.61 10.93
C SER A 6 5.80 -12.28 10.14
N ALA A 7 4.63 -11.65 10.05
CA ALA A 7 3.51 -12.20 9.30
C ALA A 7 3.63 -11.93 7.80
N LEU A 8 4.19 -10.77 7.46
CA LEU A 8 4.32 -10.26 6.10
C LEU A 8 5.78 -9.89 5.81
N GLU A 9 6.20 -10.09 4.56
CA GLU A 9 7.48 -9.61 4.04
C GLU A 9 7.29 -8.85 2.71
N ILE A 10 8.19 -7.90 2.44
CA ILE A 10 8.17 -7.15 1.17
C ILE A 10 8.61 -8.07 0.04
N ALA A 11 7.75 -8.20 -0.98
CA ALA A 11 7.86 -9.19 -2.05
C ALA A 11 8.33 -8.56 -3.38
N GLY A 12 9.44 -7.83 -3.35
CA GLY A 12 10.01 -7.17 -4.53
C GLY A 12 10.28 -5.69 -4.30
N LYS A 13 10.35 -4.93 -5.39
CA LYS A 13 10.66 -3.50 -5.36
C LYS A 13 9.47 -2.69 -4.90
N VAL A 14 9.70 -1.72 -4.02
CA VAL A 14 8.71 -0.69 -3.74
C VAL A 14 8.70 0.29 -4.90
N THR A 15 7.51 0.58 -5.43
CA THR A 15 7.35 1.48 -6.57
C THR A 15 6.34 2.58 -6.25
N GLY A 16 6.20 3.56 -7.12
CA GLY A 16 5.19 4.60 -6.96
C GLY A 16 4.73 5.21 -8.28
N SER A 17 3.58 5.86 -8.23
CA SER A 17 3.12 6.74 -9.30
C SER A 17 3.69 8.14 -9.05
N GLY A 18 4.49 8.65 -9.99
CA GLY A 18 5.12 9.96 -9.92
C GLY A 18 4.37 11.02 -10.73
N HIS A 19 4.33 12.25 -10.22
CA HIS A 19 3.93 13.43 -10.97
C HIS A 19 5.16 14.26 -11.28
N VAL A 20 5.67 14.10 -12.49
CA VAL A 20 6.98 14.63 -12.92
C VAL A 20 7.04 16.15 -12.82
N THR A 21 6.03 16.86 -13.30
CA THR A 21 5.99 18.33 -13.31
C THR A 21 5.94 18.93 -11.90
N GLY A 22 5.32 18.24 -10.95
CA GLY A 22 5.25 18.68 -9.55
C GLY A 22 6.32 18.08 -8.64
N GLY A 23 7.14 17.14 -9.12
CA GLY A 23 8.20 16.49 -8.33
C GLY A 23 7.68 15.73 -7.10
N LYS A 24 6.48 15.15 -7.17
CA LYS A 24 5.79 14.52 -6.02
C LYS A 24 5.22 13.14 -6.34
N LEU A 25 5.14 12.25 -5.35
CA LEU A 25 4.45 10.98 -5.48
C LEU A 25 2.92 11.15 -5.38
N ASN A 26 2.20 10.43 -6.23
CA ASN A 26 0.75 10.27 -6.18
C ASN A 26 0.34 9.07 -5.34
N VAL A 27 1.08 7.96 -5.50
CA VAL A 27 0.84 6.68 -4.84
C VAL A 27 2.18 6.01 -4.54
N THR A 28 2.28 5.35 -3.40
CA THR A 28 3.35 4.36 -3.11
C THR A 28 2.76 2.96 -3.12
N ALA A 29 3.41 2.01 -3.78
CA ALA A 29 3.03 0.61 -3.89
C ALA A 29 4.10 -0.30 -3.29
N VAL A 30 3.72 -1.04 -2.26
CA VAL A 30 4.59 -1.98 -1.54
C VAL A 30 4.08 -3.39 -1.80
N PRO A 31 4.74 -4.19 -2.65
CA PRO A 31 4.36 -5.59 -2.83
C PRO A 31 4.66 -6.36 -1.55
N VAL A 32 3.72 -7.20 -1.12
CA VAL A 32 3.85 -8.01 0.09
C VAL A 32 3.36 -9.44 -0.15
N LYS A 33 3.95 -10.37 0.58
CA LYS A 33 3.51 -11.76 0.67
C LYS A 33 3.66 -12.25 2.11
N LEU A 34 3.17 -13.45 2.41
CA LEU A 34 3.45 -14.09 3.70
C LEU A 34 4.96 -14.25 3.89
N ALA A 35 5.44 -13.94 5.08
CA ALA A 35 6.82 -14.23 5.43
C ALA A 35 7.10 -15.73 5.31
N SER A 36 8.34 -16.10 5.03
CA SER A 36 8.73 -17.51 4.92
C SER A 36 8.46 -18.26 6.23
N GLY A 37 7.56 -19.24 6.19
CA GLY A 37 7.13 -20.01 7.38
C GLY A 37 6.00 -19.36 8.18
N GLY A 38 5.43 -18.25 7.71
CA GLY A 38 4.26 -17.61 8.30
C GLY A 38 2.95 -18.31 7.93
N SER A 39 1.95 -18.17 8.81
CA SER A 39 0.57 -18.64 8.59
C SER A 39 -0.24 -17.60 7.82
N SER A 40 -1.42 -18.01 7.32
CA SER A 40 -2.36 -17.12 6.63
C SER A 40 -2.71 -15.89 7.45
N VAL A 41 -2.80 -14.73 6.79
CA VAL A 41 -3.04 -13.44 7.47
C VAL A 41 -4.37 -12.85 7.04
N ASN A 42 -5.22 -12.50 8.02
CA ASN A 42 -6.46 -11.78 7.75
C ASN A 42 -6.18 -10.28 7.53
N LEU A 43 -6.48 -9.80 6.32
CA LEU A 43 -6.28 -8.44 5.86
C LEU A 43 -7.56 -7.58 5.95
N ASN A 44 -8.60 -8.03 6.66
CA ASN A 44 -9.83 -7.26 6.81
C ASN A 44 -9.61 -5.93 7.55
N SER A 45 -10.28 -4.87 7.12
CA SER A 45 -10.17 -3.52 7.71
C SER A 45 -10.66 -3.41 9.15
N GLY A 46 -11.40 -4.39 9.66
CA GLY A 46 -11.78 -4.45 11.08
C GLY A 46 -10.66 -4.94 12.00
N THR A 47 -9.62 -5.59 11.47
CA THR A 47 -8.58 -6.27 12.26
C THR A 47 -7.16 -5.86 11.90
N LEU A 48 -6.97 -5.20 10.76
CA LEU A 48 -5.69 -4.68 10.29
C LEU A 48 -5.68 -3.15 10.38
N ALA A 49 -4.54 -2.58 10.76
CA ALA A 49 -4.31 -1.14 10.72
C ALA A 49 -3.03 -0.83 9.94
N ILE A 50 -3.03 0.28 9.20
CA ILE A 50 -1.84 0.80 8.54
C ILE A 50 -1.57 2.18 9.09
N LYS A 51 -0.55 2.29 9.92
CA LYS A 51 -0.02 3.57 10.37
C LYS A 51 0.81 4.19 9.25
N TYR A 52 0.75 5.50 9.14
CA TYR A 52 1.56 6.23 8.19
C TYR A 52 2.08 7.50 8.83
N TYR A 53 3.34 7.79 8.61
CA TYR A 53 3.91 9.07 8.97
C TYR A 53 4.98 9.49 7.97
N SER A 54 5.08 10.81 7.83
CA SER A 54 6.08 11.49 7.01
C SER A 54 6.61 12.69 7.80
N ASN A 55 7.42 13.52 7.15
CA ASN A 55 7.91 14.77 7.74
C ASN A 55 6.79 15.77 8.10
N THR A 56 5.57 15.60 7.54
CA THR A 56 4.50 16.61 7.63
C THR A 56 3.19 16.10 8.20
N VAL A 57 2.95 14.78 8.18
CA VAL A 57 1.71 14.18 8.67
C VAL A 57 1.98 12.90 9.45
N GLN A 58 1.08 12.60 10.38
CA GLN A 58 1.05 11.36 11.14
C GLN A 58 -0.39 10.88 11.26
N TYR A 59 -0.61 9.61 10.93
CA TYR A 59 -1.89 8.93 10.99
C TYR A 59 -1.75 7.57 11.68
N ASP A 60 -2.65 7.32 12.63
CA ASP A 60 -2.70 6.04 13.34
C ASP A 60 -3.33 4.93 12.50
N ASN A 61 -4.22 5.27 11.57
CA ASN A 61 -4.77 4.31 10.63
C ASN A 61 -5.26 4.97 9.34
N ILE A 62 -4.57 4.73 8.23
CA ILE A 62 -4.99 5.13 6.88
C ILE A 62 -5.67 3.98 6.11
N TYR A 63 -5.79 2.78 6.70
CA TYR A 63 -6.30 1.61 5.98
C TYR A 63 -7.80 1.74 5.67
N ALA A 64 -8.15 1.62 4.40
CA ALA A 64 -9.53 1.74 3.93
C ALA A 64 -10.18 0.38 3.61
N GLY A 65 -9.40 -0.60 3.14
CA GLY A 65 -9.92 -1.92 2.78
C GLY A 65 -9.05 -2.69 1.78
N ILE A 66 -9.52 -3.90 1.45
CA ILE A 66 -8.86 -4.83 0.53
C ILE A 66 -9.77 -5.22 -0.64
N LEU A 67 -9.25 -5.10 -1.87
CA LEU A 67 -9.91 -5.57 -3.08
C LEU A 67 -9.77 -7.10 -3.19
N THR A 68 -10.76 -7.83 -2.68
CA THR A 68 -10.73 -9.30 -2.61
C THR A 68 -11.12 -9.97 -3.93
N ASN A 69 -11.97 -9.33 -4.74
CA ASN A 69 -12.50 -9.92 -5.96
C ASN A 69 -11.65 -9.51 -7.17
N GLY A 70 -10.95 -10.48 -7.75
CA GLY A 70 -10.16 -10.31 -8.96
C GLY A 70 -8.66 -10.14 -8.72
N ILE A 71 -7.95 -9.86 -9.81
CA ILE A 71 -6.51 -9.65 -9.86
C ILE A 71 -6.23 -8.31 -10.50
N TYR A 72 -5.41 -7.49 -9.85
CA TYR A 72 -5.05 -6.16 -10.32
C TYR A 72 -3.57 -6.14 -10.72
N THR A 73 -3.31 -6.06 -12.02
CA THR A 73 -1.96 -6.19 -12.58
C THR A 73 -1.15 -4.89 -12.51
N ASN A 74 -1.79 -3.76 -12.16
CA ASN A 74 -1.13 -2.47 -12.02
C ASN A 74 -1.91 -1.52 -11.09
N LEU A 75 -1.22 -0.46 -10.63
CA LEU A 75 -1.77 0.59 -9.78
C LEU A 75 -3.01 1.27 -10.38
N THR A 76 -3.04 1.52 -11.69
CA THR A 76 -4.17 2.20 -12.34
C THR A 76 -5.48 1.44 -12.13
N SER A 77 -5.48 0.14 -12.43
CA SER A 77 -6.65 -0.73 -12.28
C SER A 77 -7.09 -0.85 -10.82
N ALA A 78 -6.13 -1.01 -9.89
CA ALA A 78 -6.40 -1.10 -8.46
C ALA A 78 -7.01 0.19 -7.91
N MET A 79 -6.47 1.36 -8.29
CA MET A 79 -7.00 2.66 -7.84
C MET A 79 -8.37 2.96 -8.45
N THR A 80 -8.65 2.52 -9.68
CA THR A 80 -10.00 2.61 -10.26
C THR A 80 -11.01 1.80 -9.45
N ALA A 81 -10.67 0.56 -9.08
CA ALA A 81 -11.54 -0.27 -8.26
C ALA A 81 -11.68 0.24 -6.82
N ALA A 82 -10.61 0.78 -6.23
CA ALA A 82 -10.66 1.42 -4.91
C ALA A 82 -11.59 2.64 -4.90
N LYS A 83 -11.58 3.43 -5.98
CA LYS A 83 -12.53 4.54 -6.16
C LYS A 83 -13.97 4.02 -6.29
N ALA A 84 -14.18 2.98 -7.11
CA ALA A 84 -15.51 2.37 -7.27
C ALA A 84 -16.06 1.78 -5.96
N ALA A 85 -15.18 1.28 -5.10
CA ALA A 85 -15.51 0.80 -3.75
C ALA A 85 -15.77 1.94 -2.73
N GLY A 86 -15.56 3.20 -3.12
CA GLY A 86 -15.77 4.37 -2.27
C GLY A 86 -14.65 4.61 -1.25
N TRP A 87 -13.51 3.95 -1.36
CA TRP A 87 -12.40 4.07 -0.40
C TRP A 87 -11.52 5.29 -0.64
N ILE A 88 -11.45 5.74 -1.89
CA ILE A 88 -10.78 6.98 -2.30
C ILE A 88 -11.73 7.80 -3.17
N SER A 89 -11.64 9.13 -3.08
CA SER A 89 -12.54 10.02 -3.81
C SER A 89 -12.19 10.16 -5.30
N GLN A 90 -10.93 9.98 -5.67
CA GLN A 90 -10.38 10.15 -7.03
C GLN A 90 -9.28 9.12 -7.28
N ASN A 91 -9.01 8.77 -8.54
CA ASN A 91 -7.89 7.89 -8.90
C ASN A 91 -6.59 8.72 -9.07
N PRO A 92 -5.63 8.67 -8.13
CA PRO A 92 -4.42 9.51 -8.18
C PRO A 92 -3.44 9.16 -9.32
N VAL A 93 -3.67 8.07 -10.06
CA VAL A 93 -2.82 7.66 -11.18
C VAL A 93 -3.29 8.26 -12.51
N THR A 94 -4.60 8.47 -12.67
CA THR A 94 -5.22 8.91 -13.94
C THR A 94 -6.06 10.18 -13.82
N GLU A 95 -6.41 10.58 -12.60
CA GLU A 95 -7.21 11.75 -12.27
C GLU A 95 -6.44 12.64 -11.28
N ASN A 96 -7.17 13.36 -10.42
CA ASN A 96 -6.60 14.11 -9.30
C ASN A 96 -6.31 13.21 -8.08
N ASN A 97 -5.56 13.74 -7.13
CA ASN A 97 -5.34 13.10 -5.83
C ASN A 97 -6.64 13.01 -5.01
N PRO A 98 -6.81 11.97 -4.17
CA PRO A 98 -7.95 11.88 -3.26
C PRO A 98 -7.96 13.00 -2.21
N ASN A 99 -9.09 13.17 -1.52
CA ASN A 99 -9.26 14.20 -0.49
C ASN A 99 -8.54 13.85 0.82
N ALA A 100 -8.15 12.59 1.01
CA ALA A 100 -7.47 12.10 2.20
C ALA A 100 -6.48 10.99 1.81
N THR A 101 -5.38 10.88 2.55
CA THR A 101 -4.42 9.79 2.36
C THR A 101 -5.02 8.48 2.85
N LYS A 102 -5.02 7.46 1.99
CA LYS A 102 -5.62 6.15 2.26
C LYS A 102 -4.72 5.02 1.78
N ALA A 103 -4.65 3.97 2.56
CA ALA A 103 -4.03 2.71 2.17
C ALA A 103 -5.10 1.71 1.72
N ILE A 104 -4.84 1.04 0.61
CA ILE A 104 -5.69 0.01 0.02
C ILE A 104 -4.80 -1.20 -0.25
N ILE A 105 -5.31 -2.40 0.06
CA ILE A 105 -4.65 -3.64 -0.32
C ILE A 105 -5.35 -4.22 -1.55
N TYR A 106 -4.58 -4.79 -2.48
CA TYR A 106 -5.13 -5.52 -3.61
C TYR A 106 -4.24 -6.70 -3.96
N PHE A 107 -4.82 -7.74 -4.55
CA PHE A 107 -4.06 -8.92 -4.97
C PHE A 107 -3.53 -8.76 -6.40
N GLY A 108 -2.22 -8.98 -6.56
CA GLY A 108 -1.57 -9.21 -7.86
C GLY A 108 -1.55 -10.69 -8.24
N VAL A 109 -1.63 -11.58 -7.24
CA VAL A 109 -1.86 -13.02 -7.40
C VAL A 109 -2.89 -13.43 -6.35
N ASN A 110 -4.06 -13.90 -6.80
CA ASN A 110 -5.22 -14.23 -5.97
C ASN A 110 -5.70 -15.64 -6.34
N ARG A 111 -6.03 -16.47 -5.35
CA ARG A 111 -6.45 -17.86 -5.57
C ARG A 111 -7.87 -18.15 -5.10
N ASN A 112 -8.39 -17.37 -4.14
CA ASN A 112 -9.62 -17.74 -3.43
C ASN A 112 -10.60 -16.56 -3.21
N ASN A 113 -10.27 -15.35 -3.68
CA ASN A 113 -11.10 -14.15 -3.64
C ASN A 113 -11.65 -13.79 -2.24
N ASN A 114 -10.81 -13.91 -1.20
CA ASN A 114 -11.19 -13.52 0.15
C ASN A 114 -10.23 -12.44 0.70
N ALA A 115 -10.41 -12.05 1.96
CA ALA A 115 -9.56 -11.06 2.63
C ALA A 115 -8.37 -11.71 3.38
N ILE A 116 -8.03 -12.95 3.06
CA ILE A 116 -6.96 -13.72 3.69
C ILE A 116 -5.82 -13.82 2.68
N LEU A 117 -4.62 -13.48 3.12
CA LEU A 117 -3.41 -13.72 2.33
C LEU A 117 -2.89 -15.10 2.65
N ASP A 118 -2.89 -15.98 1.66
CA ASP A 118 -2.44 -17.36 1.77
C ASP A 118 -1.08 -17.61 1.09
N GLN A 119 -0.49 -18.78 1.36
CA GLN A 119 0.76 -19.17 0.74
C GLN A 119 0.61 -19.26 -0.79
N GLY A 120 1.50 -18.58 -1.51
CA GLY A 120 1.47 -18.50 -2.97
C GLY A 120 0.59 -17.39 -3.54
N GLU A 121 -0.01 -16.55 -2.69
CA GLU A 121 -0.66 -15.31 -3.09
C GLU A 121 0.27 -14.11 -2.82
N HIS A 122 0.14 -13.09 -3.67
CA HIS A 122 0.89 -11.84 -3.55
C HIS A 122 -0.08 -10.67 -3.57
N ALA A 123 0.05 -9.80 -2.57
CA ALA A 123 -0.73 -8.58 -2.47
C ALA A 123 0.17 -7.36 -2.66
N THR A 124 -0.44 -6.20 -2.82
CA THR A 124 0.25 -4.91 -2.81
C THR A 124 -0.52 -3.97 -1.91
N ILE A 125 0.21 -3.31 -1.02
CA ILE A 125 -0.29 -2.20 -0.23
C ILE A 125 -0.04 -0.93 -1.04
N ALA A 126 -1.10 -0.26 -1.48
CA ALA A 126 -1.04 1.03 -2.14
C ALA A 126 -1.48 2.15 -1.21
N ILE A 127 -0.58 3.11 -0.97
CA ILE A 127 -0.86 4.33 -0.21
C ILE A 127 -1.12 5.44 -1.22
N ALA A 128 -2.39 5.83 -1.38
CA ALA A 128 -2.82 6.95 -2.21
C ALA A 128 -2.78 8.24 -1.38
N TYR A 129 -2.00 9.23 -1.82
CA TYR A 129 -1.76 10.46 -1.05
C TYR A 129 -2.78 11.55 -1.35
N ALA A 130 -3.26 12.23 -0.31
CA ALA A 130 -3.99 13.50 -0.46
C ALA A 130 -3.09 14.56 -1.10
N ASN A 131 -3.67 15.49 -1.85
CA ASN A 131 -2.90 16.46 -2.66
C ASN A 131 -1.81 17.23 -1.88
N ASN A 132 -2.09 17.62 -0.64
CA ASN A 132 -1.19 18.38 0.23
C ASN A 132 -0.23 17.51 1.07
N GLU A 133 -0.36 16.19 1.03
CA GLU A 133 0.40 15.23 1.84
C GLU A 133 1.36 14.38 1.01
N ARG A 134 1.48 14.72 -0.27
CA ARG A 134 2.27 13.99 -1.25
C ARG A 134 3.76 14.12 -0.93
N PRO A 135 4.47 13.00 -0.71
CA PRO A 135 5.91 13.00 -0.53
C PRO A 135 6.63 13.57 -1.77
N GLN A 136 7.70 14.31 -1.54
CA GLN A 136 8.60 14.80 -2.60
C GLN A 136 10.00 14.21 -2.44
N ALA A 137 10.89 14.50 -3.38
CA ALA A 137 12.29 14.04 -3.31
C ALA A 137 12.93 14.38 -1.96
N LEU A 138 13.74 13.46 -1.43
CA LEU A 138 14.42 13.52 -0.14
C LEU A 138 13.51 13.39 1.10
N ASP A 139 12.19 13.34 0.94
CA ASP A 139 11.33 12.93 2.05
C ASP A 139 11.54 11.45 2.36
N THR A 140 11.36 11.09 3.64
CA THR A 140 11.29 9.69 4.06
C THR A 140 9.83 9.36 4.34
N ILE A 141 9.31 8.35 3.66
CA ILE A 141 8.00 7.78 3.98
C ILE A 141 8.18 6.62 4.95
N LYS A 142 7.30 6.55 5.94
CA LYS A 142 7.30 5.47 6.91
C LYS A 142 5.87 4.96 7.11
N ALA A 143 5.68 3.66 7.01
CA ALA A 143 4.41 3.00 7.24
C ALA A 143 4.62 1.74 8.07
N GLU A 144 3.67 1.45 8.94
CA GLU A 144 3.66 0.23 9.75
C GLU A 144 2.34 -0.50 9.53
N VAL A 145 2.42 -1.75 9.12
CA VAL A 145 1.27 -2.63 8.88
C VAL A 145 1.11 -3.53 10.10
N ILE A 146 0.05 -3.27 10.86
CA ILE A 146 -0.27 -4.01 12.07
C ILE A 146 -1.35 -5.02 11.70
N VAL A 147 -0.96 -6.29 11.69
CA VAL A 147 -1.82 -7.42 11.40
C VAL A 147 -2.40 -8.01 12.69
N PRO A 148 -3.52 -8.74 12.64
CA PRO A 148 -4.13 -9.34 13.83
C PRO A 148 -3.30 -10.45 14.47
N THR A 149 -2.43 -11.12 13.69
CA THR A 149 -1.60 -12.24 14.14
C THR A 149 -0.21 -12.15 13.53
N GLY A 150 0.82 -12.36 14.35
CA GLY A 150 2.23 -12.22 13.96
C GLY A 150 2.76 -10.80 14.14
N SER A 151 4.03 -10.60 13.84
CA SER A 151 4.68 -9.30 14.03
C SER A 151 4.36 -8.29 12.91
N PRO A 152 4.28 -6.99 13.22
CA PRO A 152 3.98 -5.94 12.24
C PRO A 152 5.08 -5.81 11.19
N LEU A 153 4.71 -5.34 10.00
CA LEU A 153 5.66 -5.01 8.94
C LEU A 153 5.98 -3.51 8.96
N THR A 154 7.25 -3.16 9.10
CA THR A 154 7.73 -1.78 8.96
C THR A 154 8.23 -1.53 7.54
N ILE A 155 7.79 -0.42 6.95
CA ILE A 155 8.19 0.06 5.64
C ILE A 155 8.81 1.44 5.83
N GLU A 156 10.05 1.60 5.40
CA GLU A 156 10.75 2.88 5.37
C GLU A 156 11.42 3.04 4.01
N ARG A 157 11.15 4.16 3.32
CA ARG A 157 11.73 4.46 2.01
C ARG A 157 12.08 5.94 1.89
N LEU A 158 13.26 6.22 1.36
CA LEU A 158 13.67 7.55 0.93
C LEU A 158 13.14 7.79 -0.48
N ILE A 159 12.48 8.93 -0.70
CA ILE A 159 11.95 9.27 -2.01
C ILE A 159 13.09 9.82 -2.90
N PRO A 160 13.38 9.19 -4.05
CA PRO A 160 14.36 9.69 -5.00
C PRO A 160 13.78 10.86 -5.82
N ASN A 161 14.60 11.43 -6.70
CA ASN A 161 14.11 12.40 -7.66
C ASN A 161 13.04 11.78 -8.58
N ILE A 162 11.92 12.49 -8.74
CA ILE A 162 10.76 12.01 -9.50
C ILE A 162 10.84 12.55 -10.93
N THR A 163 11.50 11.78 -11.80
CA THR A 163 11.71 12.13 -13.22
C THR A 163 10.79 11.37 -14.17
N THR A 164 10.12 10.33 -13.67
CA THR A 164 9.24 9.43 -14.43
C THR A 164 7.90 9.24 -13.73
N SER A 165 6.88 8.81 -14.49
CA SER A 165 5.54 8.52 -13.96
C SER A 165 5.48 7.22 -13.15
N VAL A 166 6.45 6.33 -13.33
CA VAL A 166 6.69 5.16 -12.49
C VAL A 166 8.03 5.36 -11.80
N VAL A 167 8.03 5.43 -10.48
CA VAL A 167 9.21 5.69 -9.65
C VAL A 167 9.61 4.40 -8.93
N ASP A 168 10.88 4.04 -8.98
CA ASP A 168 11.47 2.96 -8.18
C ASP A 168 11.94 3.54 -6.84
N LEU A 169 11.48 2.98 -5.73
CA LEU A 169 11.80 3.42 -4.38
C LEU A 169 12.78 2.47 -3.65
N GLY A 170 13.16 1.35 -4.28
CA GLY A 170 13.99 0.31 -3.66
C GLY A 170 13.22 -0.92 -3.23
#